data_AF-A0A1H6X1F2-F1
#
_entry.id   AF-A0A1H6X1F2-F1
#
_cell.length_a   1.000
_cell.length_b   1.000
_cell.length_c   1.000
_cell.angle_alpha   90.00
_cell.angle_beta   90.00
_cell.angle_gamma   90.00
#
_symmetry.space_group_name_H-M   'P 1'
#
loop_
_entity.id
_entity.type
_entity.pdbx_description
1 polymer ?
#
loop_
_entity_poly.entity_id
_entity_poly.type
_entity_poly.pdbx_seq_one_letter_code
_entity_poly.pdbx_strand_id
1 'polypeptide(L)'
;MYPTLFNTIEQSINKVFISEERKELLQPLIYYIQGKVTSKEPVQLNFICTHNSRRSHLAQIWAEVAINYFSIPSIMCYSGGTEETALYPTIILVSEVSHPKLGLIEVKK
;
A
#
# COMPACT_ATOMS: atom_id res chain seq x y z
N MET A 1 15.89 -13.83 3.40
CA MET A 1 14.76 -13.09 2.80
C MET A 1 13.54 -14.00 2.82
N TYR A 2 12.39 -13.54 3.32
CA TYR A 2 11.22 -14.36 3.69
C TYR A 2 10.65 -15.20 2.52
N PRO A 3 11.02 -16.50 2.38
CA PRO A 3 10.70 -17.29 1.19
C PRO A 3 9.20 -17.61 1.11
N THR A 4 8.54 -17.79 2.26
CA THR A 4 7.10 -18.00 2.35
C THR A 4 6.33 -16.80 1.80
N LEU A 5 6.71 -15.57 2.17
CA LEU A 5 6.06 -14.35 1.70
C LEU A 5 6.20 -14.19 0.19
N PHE A 6 7.41 -14.41 -0.34
CA PHE A 6 7.66 -14.34 -1.78
C PHE A 6 6.80 -15.35 -2.55
N ASN A 7 6.77 -16.61 -2.11
CA ASN A 7 5.94 -17.65 -2.71
C ASN A 7 4.44 -17.32 -2.64
N THR A 8 3.97 -16.74 -1.53
CA THR A 8 2.58 -16.29 -1.41
C THR A 8 2.26 -15.19 -2.42
N ILE A 9 3.13 -14.19 -2.59
CA ILE A 9 2.94 -13.11 -3.56
C ILE A 9 2.87 -13.68 -4.99
N GLU A 10 3.83 -14.52 -5.38
CA GLU A 10 3.88 -15.18 -6.71
C GLU A 10 2.60 -15.96 -7.01
N GLN A 11 2.13 -16.74 -6.04
CA GLN A 11 0.94 -17.58 -6.20
C GLN A 11 -0.37 -16.80 -6.20
N SER A 12 -0.39 -15.61 -5.60
CA SER A 12 -1.61 -14.80 -5.44
C SER A 12 -1.75 -13.72 -6.51
N ILE A 13 -0.67 -13.06 -6.93
CA ILE A 13 -0.74 -11.85 -7.77
C ILE A 13 -1.40 -12.11 -9.13
N ASN A 14 -1.12 -13.27 -9.72
CA ASN A 14 -1.69 -13.70 -11.01
C ASN A 14 -3.12 -14.28 -10.89
N LYS A 15 -3.61 -14.49 -9.67
CA LYS A 15 -4.95 -15.06 -9.41
C LYS A 15 -5.96 -14.01 -8.98
N VAL A 16 -5.55 -12.76 -8.79
CA VAL A 16 -6.48 -11.67 -8.43
C VAL A 16 -7.34 -11.36 -9.64
N PHE A 17 -8.62 -11.74 -9.57
CA PHE A 17 -9.60 -11.32 -10.55
C PHE A 17 -9.97 -9.85 -10.32
N ILE A 18 -9.79 -9.02 -11.34
CA ILE A 18 -10.22 -7.62 -11.38
C ILE A 18 -11.15 -7.46 -12.57
N SER A 19 -12.39 -7.03 -12.33
CA SER A 19 -13.36 -6.82 -13.41
C SER A 19 -12.91 -5.72 -14.38
N GLU A 20 -13.37 -5.81 -15.64
CA GLU A 20 -13.05 -4.79 -16.65
C GLU A 20 -13.54 -3.39 -16.22
N GLU A 21 -14.74 -3.30 -15.65
CA GLU A 21 -15.27 -2.05 -15.07
C GLU A 21 -14.30 -1.43 -14.05
N ARG A 22 -13.67 -2.26 -13.18
CA ARG A 22 -12.71 -1.76 -12.19
C ARG A 22 -11.39 -1.34 -12.84
N LYS A 23 -10.95 -2.02 -13.90
CA LYS A 23 -9.76 -1.61 -14.66
C LYS A 23 -9.99 -0.26 -15.34
N GLU A 24 -11.12 -0.09 -16.01
CA GLU A 24 -11.51 1.16 -16.67
C GLU A 24 -11.60 2.31 -15.66
N LEU A 25 -12.24 2.07 -14.51
CA LEU A 25 -12.35 3.06 -13.43
C LEU A 25 -10.97 3.49 -12.89
N LEU A 26 -10.01 2.57 -12.80
CA LEU A 26 -8.66 2.84 -12.29
C LEU A 26 -7.72 3.40 -13.35
N GLN A 27 -8.08 3.35 -14.63
CA GLN A 27 -7.22 3.76 -15.73
C GLN A 27 -6.69 5.21 -15.61
N PRO A 28 -7.50 6.22 -15.20
CA PRO A 28 -6.99 7.59 -15.03
C PRO A 28 -5.92 7.68 -13.92
N LEU A 29 -6.11 6.95 -12.83
CA LEU A 29 -5.15 6.91 -11.72
C LEU A 29 -3.84 6.25 -12.17
N ILE A 30 -3.94 5.14 -12.92
CA ILE A 30 -2.78 4.45 -13.49
C ILE A 30 -2.00 5.39 -14.41
N TYR A 31 -2.68 6.10 -15.31
CA TYR A 31 -2.00 7.05 -16.21
C TYR A 31 -1.34 8.20 -15.45
N TYR A 32 -1.97 8.74 -14.42
CA TYR A 32 -1.37 9.78 -13.59
C TYR A 32 -0.08 9.30 -12.91
N ILE A 33 -0.14 8.13 -12.24
CA ILE A 33 1.02 7.56 -11.54
C ILE A 33 2.12 7.22 -12.55
N GLN A 34 1.79 6.56 -13.66
CA GLN A 34 2.76 6.20 -14.68
C GLN A 34 3.43 7.43 -15.29
N GLY A 35 2.68 8.51 -15.54
CA GLY A 35 3.24 9.78 -16.01
C GLY A 35 4.30 10.32 -15.05
N LYS A 36 4.00 10.34 -13.74
CA LYS A 36 4.95 10.76 -12.70
C LYS A 36 6.19 9.86 -12.65
N VAL A 37 6.00 8.54 -12.69
CA VAL A 37 7.11 7.56 -12.69
C VAL A 37 8.01 7.74 -13.91
N THR A 38 7.43 7.88 -15.11
CA THR A 38 8.17 8.12 -16.35
C THR A 38 8.95 9.43 -16.30
N SER A 39 8.35 10.49 -15.75
CA SER A 39 9.00 11.79 -15.54
C SER A 39 9.97 11.82 -14.36
N LYS A 40 10.16 10.71 -13.64
CA LYS A 40 10.98 10.61 -12.41
C LYS A 40 10.57 11.59 -11.31
N GLU A 41 9.29 11.96 -11.29
CA GLU A 41 8.71 12.79 -10.25
C GLU A 41 8.31 11.93 -9.04
N PRO A 42 8.39 12.47 -7.81
CA PRO A 42 7.96 11.74 -6.63
C PRO A 42 6.45 11.45 -6.68
N VAL A 43 6.07 10.22 -6.34
CA VAL A 43 4.67 9.80 -6.21
C VAL A 43 4.36 9.61 -4.72
N GLN A 44 3.25 10.20 -4.28
CA GLN A 44 2.73 10.01 -2.93
C GLN A 44 1.34 9.38 -3.02
N LEU A 45 1.18 8.18 -2.45
CA LEU A 45 -0.08 7.46 -2.40
C LEU A 45 -0.65 7.54 -0.98
N ASN A 46 -1.81 8.19 -0.84
CA ASN A 46 -2.53 8.31 0.42
C ASN A 46 -3.76 7.39 0.41
N PHE A 47 -3.74 6.34 1.23
CA PHE A 47 -4.87 5.44 1.39
C PHE A 47 -5.77 5.92 2.53
N ILE A 48 -7.02 6.26 2.24
CA ILE A 48 -7.96 6.80 3.24
C ILE A 48 -9.05 5.77 3.50
N CYS A 49 -9.34 5.51 4.77
CA CYS A 49 -10.58 4.86 5.18
C CYS A 49 -11.23 5.65 6.31
N THR A 50 -12.41 5.26 6.80
CA THR A 50 -13.12 6.04 7.83
C THR A 50 -12.30 6.24 9.09
N HIS A 51 -11.72 5.17 9.64
CA HIS A 51 -11.16 5.17 11.00
C HIS A 51 -9.63 5.12 11.06
N ASN A 52 -8.97 5.09 9.90
CA ASN A 52 -7.59 4.62 9.69
C ASN A 52 -7.29 3.21 10.22
N SER A 53 -8.15 2.58 11.02
CA SER A 53 -7.72 1.47 11.88
C SER A 53 -7.41 0.16 11.18
N ARG A 54 -7.82 -0.02 9.90
CA ARG A 54 -7.67 -1.29 9.15
C ARG A 54 -7.35 -1.17 7.67
N ARG A 55 -8.36 -0.78 6.88
CA ARG A 55 -8.32 -0.91 5.41
C ARG A 55 -7.24 -0.04 4.77
N SER A 56 -7.04 1.18 5.26
CA SER A 56 -6.01 2.10 4.77
C SER A 56 -4.59 1.61 5.09
N HIS A 57 -4.36 1.07 6.29
CA HIS A 57 -3.06 0.47 6.64
C HIS A 57 -2.76 -0.77 5.80
N LEU A 58 -3.73 -1.69 5.64
CA LEU A 58 -3.55 -2.85 4.78
C LEU A 58 -3.22 -2.44 3.34
N ALA A 59 -3.91 -1.41 2.82
CA ALA A 59 -3.62 -0.89 1.49
C ALA A 59 -2.21 -0.28 1.39
N GLN A 60 -1.77 0.48 2.40
CA GLN A 60 -0.40 1.01 2.47
C GLN A 60 0.62 -0.12 2.44
N ILE A 61 0.49 -1.13 3.31
CA ILE A 61 1.44 -2.25 3.40
C ILE A 61 1.49 -3.02 2.07
N TRP A 62 0.34 -3.34 1.47
CA TRP A 62 0.31 -4.05 0.19
C TRP A 62 0.86 -3.22 -0.96
N ALA A 63 0.66 -1.90 -0.95
CA ALA A 63 1.27 -1.01 -1.93
C ALA A 63 2.80 -0.99 -1.80
N GLU A 64 3.33 -0.85 -0.58
CA GLU A 64 4.77 -0.92 -0.32
C GLU A 64 5.35 -2.27 -0.76
N VAL A 65 4.66 -3.38 -0.48
CA VAL A 65 5.06 -4.71 -0.95
C VAL A 65 5.11 -4.77 -2.48
N ALA A 66 4.08 -4.26 -3.17
CA ALA A 66 4.04 -4.25 -4.62
C ALA A 66 5.15 -3.36 -5.23
N ILE A 67 5.37 -2.17 -4.68
CA ILE A 67 6.43 -1.24 -5.11
C ILE A 67 7.81 -1.90 -5.03
N ASN A 68 8.09 -2.57 -3.91
CA ASN A 68 9.34 -3.30 -3.71
C ASN A 68 9.44 -4.52 -4.66
N TYR A 69 8.36 -5.29 -4.79
CA TYR A 69 8.34 -6.50 -5.63
C TYR A 69 8.54 -6.16 -7.12
N PHE A 70 7.88 -5.11 -7.64
CA PHE A 70 8.02 -4.66 -9.02
C PHE A 70 9.21 -3.70 -9.24
N SER A 71 10.01 -3.43 -8.20
CA SER A 71 11.18 -2.53 -8.27
C SER A 71 10.85 -1.14 -8.84
N ILE A 72 9.73 -0.55 -8.44
CA ILE A 72 9.30 0.78 -8.89
C ILE A 72 9.88 1.82 -7.92
N PRO A 73 10.87 2.64 -8.32
CA PRO A 73 11.48 3.61 -7.41
C PRO A 73 10.56 4.82 -7.17
N SER A 74 10.85 5.58 -6.11
CA SER A 74 10.32 6.93 -5.87
C SER A 74 8.81 7.03 -5.61
N ILE A 75 8.18 5.97 -5.09
CA ILE A 75 6.81 5.99 -4.59
C ILE A 75 6.82 5.89 -3.07
N MET A 76 6.17 6.85 -2.39
CA MET A 76 5.93 6.83 -0.95
C MET A 76 4.45 6.56 -0.67
N CYS A 77 4.17 5.70 0.31
CA CYS A 77 2.81 5.34 0.70
C CYS A 77 2.51 5.81 2.11
N TYR A 78 1.28 6.28 2.31
CA TYR A 78 0.75 6.73 3.59
C TYR A 78 -0.67 6.24 3.76
N SER A 79 -1.16 6.24 4.99
CA SER A 79 -2.54 5.90 5.32
C SER A 79 -3.16 6.95 6.25
N GLY A 80 -4.47 7.14 6.13
CA GLY A 80 -5.24 8.13 6.88
C GLY A 80 -6.64 7.68 7.27
N GLY A 81 -7.23 8.40 8.22
CA GLY A 81 -8.61 8.28 8.70
C GLY A 81 -9.39 9.58 8.54
N THR A 82 -10.69 9.52 8.30
CA THR A 82 -11.57 10.71 8.41
C THR A 82 -12.06 10.91 9.85
N GLU A 83 -11.92 9.91 10.71
CA GLU A 83 -12.26 9.90 12.13
C GLU A 83 -11.13 9.24 12.95
N GLU A 84 -10.88 9.74 14.16
CA GLU A 84 -9.81 9.26 15.03
C GLU A 84 -10.28 8.07 15.88
N THR A 85 -9.68 6.90 15.68
CA THR A 85 -9.86 5.74 16.57
C THR A 85 -8.54 4.99 16.74
N ALA A 86 -8.42 4.23 17.82
CA ALA A 86 -7.24 3.41 18.09
C ALA A 86 -6.96 2.43 16.93
N LEU A 87 -5.68 2.28 16.59
CA LEU A 87 -5.21 1.36 15.56
C LEU A 87 -5.52 -0.09 15.95
N TYR A 88 -6.01 -0.90 15.00
CA TYR A 88 -6.37 -2.29 15.30
C TYR A 88 -5.11 -3.13 15.57
N PRO A 89 -4.99 -3.81 16.73
CA PRO A 89 -3.73 -4.42 17.16
C PRO A 89 -3.08 -5.39 16.16
N THR A 90 -3.88 -6.11 15.38
CA THR A 90 -3.39 -7.08 14.40
C THR A 90 -2.58 -6.45 13.26
N ILE A 91 -2.71 -5.14 13.02
CA ILE A 91 -1.93 -4.44 11.97
C ILE A 91 -0.50 -4.18 12.42
N ILE A 92 -0.31 -3.97 13.72
CA ILE A 92 1.02 -3.77 14.33
C ILE A 92 1.90 -4.98 14.01
N LEU A 93 1.33 -6.18 14.14
CA LEU A 93 2.00 -7.44 13.82
C LEU A 93 2.39 -7.56 12.34
N VAL A 94 1.58 -7.01 11.42
CA VAL A 94 1.87 -7.07 9.98
C VAL A 94 2.95 -6.04 9.59
N SER A 95 2.98 -4.87 10.24
CA SER A 95 3.97 -3.81 9.95
C SER A 95 5.40 -4.16 10.37
N GLU A 96 5.58 -4.95 11.43
CA GLU A 96 6.92 -5.36 11.90
C GLU A 96 7.64 -6.28 10.91
N VAL A 97 6.88 -7.03 10.10
CA VAL A 97 7.42 -7.99 9.13
C VAL A 97 7.88 -7.31 7.84
N SER A 98 7.24 -6.20 7.44
CA SER A 98 7.52 -5.51 6.17
C SER A 98 8.61 -4.45 6.27
N HIS A 99 8.80 -3.79 7.42
CA HIS A 99 9.83 -2.77 7.61
C HIS A 99 10.25 -2.62 9.09
N PRO A 100 11.51 -2.94 9.49
CA PRO A 100 11.99 -2.80 10.87
C PRO A 100 12.03 -1.37 11.43
N LYS A 101 11.65 -0.35 10.64
CA LYS A 101 11.69 1.07 11.02
C LYS A 101 10.32 1.75 11.13
N LEU A 102 9.21 1.01 11.00
CA LEU A 102 7.85 1.59 11.12
C LEU A 102 7.36 1.72 12.57
N GLY A 103 8.26 1.92 13.53
CA GLY A 103 7.94 2.21 14.94
C GLY A 103 7.48 3.66 15.21
N LEU A 104 7.21 4.46 14.18
CA LEU A 104 6.80 5.86 14.32
C LEU A 104 5.71 6.20 13.30
N ILE A 105 4.55 5.54 13.41
CA ILE A 105 3.31 6.24 13.11
C ILE A 105 3.03 7.06 14.37
N GLU A 106 3.64 8.24 14.47
CA GLU A 106 3.14 9.27 15.38
C GLU A 106 1.69 9.52 14.97
N VAL A 107 0.77 9.06 15.82
CA VAL A 107 -0.52 9.72 15.99
C VAL A 107 -0.16 11.15 16.41
N LYS A 108 0.05 12.04 15.44
CA LYS A 108 0.18 13.46 15.73
C LYS A 108 -1.16 13.89 16.31
N LYS A 109 -1.14 14.16 17.62
CA LYS A 109 -2.13 15.01 18.28
C LYS A 109 -2.32 16.33 17.53
#